data_AF-A0A953JCW4-F1
#
_entry.id   AF-A0A953JCW4-F1
#
_cell.length_a   1.000
_cell.length_b   1.000
_cell.length_c   1.000
_cell.angle_alpha   90.00
_cell.angle_beta   90.00
_cell.angle_gamma   90.00
#
_symmetry.space_group_name_H-M   'P 1'
#
loop_
_entity.id
_entity.type
_entity.pdbx_description
1 polymer ?
#
loop_
_entity_poly.entity_id
_entity_poly.type
_entity_poly.pdbx_seq_one_letter_code
_entity_poly.pdbx_strand_id
1 'polypeptide(L)'
;MLTGLGDTRVKIRCLEAGASDFLEKPVNPMELAIKVNNFLKLQEYEEVKLRNEILTDSKKILEEKNRELERAYCDLKSAQSQILQQEKMASIGQLAAGIAHEINNPVGFIMSNLNTLQKFATRLKDFIKSQTDSLEKMAERKEESGLLLERVREQRKSLKIDYIMGDMENLIRESFDGAARMKQIVQDLKSFSRVGEERHVPSDINAGIESTVNIVWNELKYKAVLKKEYGEIPLVRCNIGQLNQVFMNILVNAAHAIEKQG
;
A
#
# COMPACT_ATOMS: atom_id res chain seq x y z
N MET A 1 31.29 67.20 1.28
CA MET A 1 30.79 68.53 0.86
C MET A 1 31.80 69.59 1.25
N LEU A 2 32.31 70.36 0.29
CA LEU A 2 33.26 71.46 0.51
C LEU A 2 32.54 72.82 0.35
N THR A 3 33.09 73.89 0.92
CA THR A 3 32.51 75.25 0.78
C THR A 3 33.57 76.27 0.39
N GLY A 4 33.25 77.25 -0.44
CA GLY A 4 34.21 78.26 -0.90
C GLY A 4 33.56 79.53 -1.47
N LEU A 5 34.35 80.58 -1.66
CA LEU A 5 33.91 81.82 -2.31
C LEU A 5 33.64 81.54 -3.81
N GLY A 6 32.60 82.16 -4.39
CA GLY A 6 31.96 81.83 -5.68
C GLY A 6 32.81 81.94 -6.96
N ASP A 7 33.96 81.26 -7.00
CA ASP A 7 34.76 81.05 -8.21
C ASP A 7 34.50 79.64 -8.75
N THR A 8 33.88 79.56 -9.94
CA THR A 8 33.58 78.30 -10.64
C THR A 8 34.82 77.43 -10.83
N ARG A 9 36.02 78.02 -10.94
CA ARG A 9 37.28 77.26 -11.06
C ARG A 9 37.65 76.53 -9.77
N VAL A 10 37.28 77.09 -8.60
CA VAL A 10 37.49 76.43 -7.30
C VAL A 10 36.52 75.26 -7.16
N LYS A 11 35.25 75.47 -7.51
CA LYS A 11 34.21 74.42 -7.51
C LYS A 11 34.60 73.22 -8.36
N ILE A 12 35.03 73.44 -9.61
CA ILE A 12 35.43 72.36 -10.52
C ILE A 12 36.63 71.58 -9.95
N ARG A 13 37.67 72.28 -9.50
CA ARG A 13 38.84 71.63 -8.86
C ARG A 13 38.45 70.81 -7.63
N CYS A 14 37.51 71.30 -6.83
CA CYS A 14 37.01 70.55 -5.68
C CYS A 14 36.29 69.27 -6.08
N LEU A 15 35.43 69.31 -7.10
CA LEU A 15 34.70 68.13 -7.59
C LEU A 15 35.65 67.12 -8.26
N GLU A 16 36.61 67.59 -9.07
CA GLU A 16 37.65 66.75 -9.68
C GLU A 16 38.55 66.10 -8.63
N ALA A 17 38.80 66.76 -7.50
CA ALA A 17 39.52 66.21 -6.35
C ALA A 17 38.69 65.21 -5.52
N GLY A 18 37.48 64.83 -5.97
CA GLY A 18 36.64 63.82 -5.33
C GLY A 18 35.64 64.38 -4.30
N ALA A 19 35.42 65.69 -4.23
CA ALA A 19 34.37 66.23 -3.38
C ALA A 19 33.00 65.81 -3.91
N SER A 20 32.17 65.25 -3.03
CA SER A 20 30.80 64.84 -3.37
C SER A 20 29.88 65.99 -3.73
N ASP A 21 30.15 67.20 -3.20
CA ASP A 21 29.39 68.41 -3.50
C ASP A 21 30.15 69.67 -3.05
N PHE A 22 29.75 70.85 -3.56
CA PHE A 22 30.29 72.18 -3.25
C PHE A 22 29.18 73.20 -2.92
N LEU A 23 29.38 74.04 -1.90
CA LEU A 23 28.52 75.17 -1.52
C LEU A 23 29.26 76.50 -1.62
N GLU A 24 28.64 77.47 -2.28
CA GLU A 24 29.17 78.83 -2.41
C GLU A 24 28.91 79.67 -1.16
N LYS A 25 29.84 80.56 -0.81
CA LYS A 25 29.70 81.52 0.29
C LYS A 25 29.28 82.91 -0.23
N PRO A 26 28.34 83.62 0.45
CA PRO A 26 27.63 83.19 1.67
C PRO A 26 26.63 82.06 1.39
N VAL A 27 26.56 81.08 2.30
CA VAL A 27 25.77 79.85 2.09
C VAL A 27 24.29 80.18 1.97
N ASN A 28 23.65 79.74 0.89
CA ASN A 28 22.20 79.81 0.74
C ASN A 28 21.52 78.68 1.55
N PRO A 29 20.71 79.00 2.58
CA PRO A 29 20.07 77.98 3.42
C PRO A 29 19.14 77.04 2.63
N MET A 30 18.50 77.54 1.57
CA MET A 30 17.58 76.76 0.73
C MET A 30 18.36 75.74 -0.13
N GLU A 31 19.49 76.15 -0.69
CA GLU A 31 20.37 75.29 -1.48
C GLU A 31 20.99 74.19 -0.60
N LEU A 32 21.49 74.55 0.59
CA LEU A 32 22.01 73.60 1.57
C LEU A 32 20.94 72.56 1.96
N ALA A 33 19.73 73.00 2.27
CA ALA A 33 18.63 72.10 2.67
C ALA A 33 18.28 71.09 1.56
N ILE A 34 18.23 71.54 0.29
CA ILE A 34 17.98 70.66 -0.86
C ILE A 34 19.10 69.64 -1.03
N LYS A 35 20.37 70.07 -0.96
CA LYS A 35 21.53 69.18 -1.11
C LYS A 35 21.60 68.14 0.00
N VAL A 36 21.35 68.54 1.25
CA VAL A 36 21.29 67.61 2.40
C VAL A 36 20.15 66.61 2.23
N ASN A 37 18.95 67.06 1.86
CA ASN A 37 17.81 66.16 1.63
C ASN A 37 18.05 65.17 0.48
N ASN A 38 18.67 65.62 -0.61
CA ASN A 38 19.02 64.73 -1.73
C ASN A 38 20.08 63.71 -1.32
N PHE A 39 21.07 64.11 -0.52
CA PHE A 39 22.08 63.19 -0.01
C PHE A 39 21.46 62.12 0.90
N LEU A 40 20.57 62.52 1.83
CA LEU A 40 19.86 61.58 2.70
C LEU A 40 19.00 60.59 1.89
N LYS A 41 18.26 61.07 0.88
CA LYS A 41 17.47 60.21 -0.01
C LYS A 41 18.33 59.22 -0.81
N LEU A 42 19.51 59.65 -1.27
CA LEU A 42 20.44 58.78 -1.98
C LEU A 42 20.97 57.68 -1.07
N GLN A 43 21.35 58.00 0.18
CA GLN A 43 21.77 56.99 1.15
C GLN A 43 20.66 55.99 1.47
N GLU A 44 19.43 56.46 1.70
CA GLU A 44 18.28 55.60 1.98
C GLU A 44 17.98 54.67 0.79
N TYR A 45 18.10 55.18 -0.45
CA TYR A 45 17.93 54.37 -1.65
C TYR A 45 19.01 53.29 -1.78
N GLU A 46 20.28 53.61 -1.50
CA GLU A 46 21.37 52.64 -1.51
C GLU A 46 21.18 51.55 -0.44
N GLU A 47 20.74 51.92 0.76
CA GLU A 47 20.46 50.97 1.84
C GLU A 47 19.30 50.03 1.48
N VAL A 48 18.19 50.56 0.97
CA VAL A 48 17.05 49.76 0.52
C VAL A 48 17.44 48.83 -0.63
N LYS A 49 18.27 49.31 -1.57
CA LYS A 49 18.76 48.50 -2.69
C LYS A 49 19.60 47.32 -2.18
N LEU A 50 20.58 47.59 -1.30
CA LEU A 50 21.42 46.54 -0.71
C LEU A 50 20.58 45.53 0.07
N ARG A 51 19.60 45.99 0.85
CA ARG A 51 18.70 45.13 1.61
C ARG A 51 17.84 44.25 0.69
N ASN A 52 17.35 44.78 -0.43
CA ASN A 52 16.59 44.02 -1.41
C ASN A 52 17.44 42.95 -2.12
N GLU A 53 18.71 43.26 -2.43
CA GLU A 53 19.65 42.28 -2.98
C GLU A 53 19.88 41.13 -1.99
N ILE A 54 20.18 41.43 -0.72
CA ILE A 54 20.35 40.42 0.35
C ILE A 54 19.08 39.58 0.55
N LEU A 55 17.90 40.21 0.54
CA LEU A 55 16.62 39.51 0.66
C LEU A 55 16.39 38.55 -0.51
N THR A 56 16.75 38.97 -1.72
CA THR A 56 16.60 38.15 -2.92
C THR A 56 17.50 36.93 -2.87
N ASP A 57 18.74 37.10 -2.44
CA ASP A 57 19.69 35.98 -2.31
C ASP A 57 19.30 35.03 -1.16
N SER A 58 18.88 35.58 -0.02
CA SER A 58 18.38 34.79 1.12
C SER A 58 17.14 33.98 0.73
N LYS A 59 16.24 34.56 -0.08
CA LYS A 59 15.05 33.87 -0.59
C LYS A 59 15.43 32.69 -1.50
N LYS A 60 16.39 32.88 -2.41
CA LYS A 60 16.88 31.79 -3.27
C LYS A 60 17.47 30.64 -2.45
N ILE A 61 18.34 30.95 -1.49
CA ILE A 61 18.93 29.95 -0.59
C ILE A 61 17.83 29.20 0.18
N LEU A 62 16.82 29.92 0.67
CA LEU A 62 15.70 29.31 1.39
C LEU A 62 14.89 28.37 0.49
N GLU A 63 14.63 28.75 -0.77
CA GLU A 63 13.94 27.90 -1.75
C GLU A 63 14.75 26.64 -2.09
N GLU A 64 16.07 26.78 -2.26
CA GLU A 64 16.97 25.63 -2.46
C GLU A 64 16.97 24.69 -1.27
N LYS A 65 17.09 25.23 -0.05
CA LYS A 65 17.06 24.44 1.19
C LYS A 65 15.72 23.75 1.40
N ASN A 66 14.61 24.41 1.07
CA ASN A 66 13.29 23.81 1.17
C ASN A 66 13.13 22.63 0.19
N ARG A 67 13.65 22.74 -1.04
CA ARG A 67 13.65 21.63 -2.00
C ARG A 67 14.54 20.46 -1.55
N GLU A 68 15.71 20.75 -0.99
CA GLU A 68 16.57 19.71 -0.41
C GLU A 68 15.86 18.99 0.75
N LEU A 69 15.19 19.75 1.62
CA LEU A 69 14.45 19.21 2.75
C LEU A 69 13.28 18.33 2.30
N GLU A 70 12.51 18.77 1.30
CA GLU A 70 11.41 17.97 0.73
C GLU A 70 11.91 16.64 0.16
N ARG A 71 13.03 16.65 -0.56
CA ARG A 71 13.65 15.41 -1.08
C ARG A 71 14.08 14.48 0.05
N ALA A 72 14.84 15.00 1.02
CA ALA A 72 15.29 14.24 2.16
C ALA A 72 14.12 13.64 2.96
N TYR A 73 13.01 14.38 3.09
CA TYR A 73 11.79 13.90 3.75
C TYR A 73 11.13 12.76 2.98
N CYS A 74 11.02 12.87 1.65
CA CYS A 74 10.50 11.80 0.79
C CYS A 74 11.36 10.53 0.85
N ASP A 75 12.68 10.67 0.84
CA ASP A 75 13.62 9.55 0.95
C ASP A 75 13.51 8.87 2.32
N LEU A 76 13.47 9.68 3.39
CA LEU A 76 13.30 9.18 4.75
C LEU A 76 11.98 8.41 4.91
N LYS A 77 10.88 8.95 4.40
CA LYS A 77 9.56 8.32 4.45
C LYS A 77 9.54 6.99 3.70
N SER A 78 10.17 6.94 2.53
CA SER A 78 10.29 5.70 1.74
C SER A 78 11.14 4.66 2.47
N ALA A 79 12.30 5.05 3.02
CA ALA A 79 13.17 4.16 3.78
C ALA A 79 12.48 3.61 5.04
N GLN A 80 11.76 4.46 5.79
CA GLN A 80 11.01 4.04 6.97
C GLN A 80 9.92 3.02 6.61
N SER A 81 9.18 3.24 5.51
CA SER A 81 8.17 2.29 5.03
C SER A 81 8.79 0.94 4.66
N GLN A 82 9.96 0.95 4.04
CA GLN A 82 10.69 -0.28 3.70
C GLN A 82 11.17 -1.02 4.95
N ILE A 83 11.70 -0.31 5.95
CA ILE A 83 12.14 -0.91 7.22
C ILE A 83 10.95 -1.56 7.95
N LEU A 84 9.82 -0.86 8.07
CA LEU A 84 8.61 -1.40 8.69
C LEU A 84 8.12 -2.67 7.97
N GLN A 85 8.19 -2.68 6.64
CA GLN A 85 7.83 -3.85 5.84
C GLN A 85 8.82 -5.01 6.09
N GLN A 86 10.12 -4.74 6.16
CA GLN A 86 11.13 -5.75 6.49
C GLN A 86 10.95 -6.31 7.90
N GLU A 87 10.70 -5.47 8.91
CA GLU A 87 10.42 -5.93 10.28
C GLU A 87 9.15 -6.79 10.33
N LYS A 88 8.08 -6.38 9.66
CA LYS A 88 6.84 -7.16 9.58
C LYS A 88 7.09 -8.53 8.94
N MET A 89 7.88 -8.58 7.87
CA MET A 89 8.23 -9.83 7.20
C MET A 89 9.18 -10.71 8.01
N ALA A 90 10.16 -10.12 8.71
CA ALA A 90 11.07 -10.84 9.60
C ALA A 90 10.32 -11.43 10.80
N SER A 91 9.42 -10.66 11.41
CA SER A 91 8.55 -11.11 12.51
C SER A 91 7.62 -12.24 12.06
N ILE A 92 7.01 -12.11 10.87
CA ILE A 92 6.23 -13.18 10.26
C ILE A 92 7.10 -14.42 10.03
N GLY A 93 8.28 -14.29 9.43
CA GLY A 93 9.18 -15.41 9.15
C GLY A 93 9.63 -16.16 10.42
N GLN A 94 10.00 -15.44 11.48
CA GLN A 94 10.52 -16.06 12.70
C GLN A 94 9.44 -16.84 13.47
N LEU A 95 8.18 -16.40 13.43
CA LEU A 95 7.06 -17.04 14.11
C LEU A 95 6.30 -18.06 13.25
N ALA A 96 6.41 -17.96 11.92
CA ALA A 96 5.60 -18.73 10.99
C ALA A 96 5.85 -20.24 11.03
N ALA A 97 7.07 -20.72 11.31
CA ALA A 97 7.32 -22.16 11.30
C ALA A 97 6.57 -22.91 12.43
N GLY A 98 6.57 -22.34 13.65
CA GLY A 98 5.86 -22.89 14.81
C GLY A 98 4.35 -22.72 14.69
N ILE A 99 3.91 -21.49 14.40
CA ILE A 99 2.49 -21.16 14.20
C ILE A 99 1.90 -21.96 13.04
N ALA A 100 2.64 -22.20 11.96
CA ALA A 100 2.12 -22.97 10.84
C ALA A 100 1.82 -24.42 11.20
N HIS A 101 2.63 -25.05 12.06
CA HIS A 101 2.32 -26.39 12.55
C HIS A 101 1.11 -26.37 13.49
N GLU A 102 1.01 -25.36 14.35
CA GLU A 102 -0.09 -25.22 15.29
C GLU A 102 -1.43 -24.85 14.64
N ILE A 103 -1.44 -24.16 13.50
CA ILE A 103 -2.66 -23.88 12.73
C ILE A 103 -2.99 -25.02 11.76
N ASN A 104 -2.00 -25.67 11.14
CA ASN A 104 -2.27 -26.79 10.23
C ASN A 104 -2.98 -27.95 10.94
N ASN A 105 -2.69 -28.20 12.21
CA ASN A 105 -3.33 -29.25 12.99
C ASN A 105 -4.86 -29.04 13.12
N PRO A 106 -5.39 -27.93 13.69
CA PRO A 106 -6.83 -27.66 13.75
C PRO A 106 -7.48 -27.58 12.36
N VAL A 107 -6.81 -27.00 11.36
CA VAL A 107 -7.34 -27.00 9.99
C VAL A 107 -7.49 -28.41 9.43
N GLY A 108 -6.50 -29.29 9.69
CA GLY A 108 -6.57 -30.70 9.33
C GLY A 108 -7.74 -31.43 9.99
N PHE A 109 -7.96 -31.21 11.29
CA PHE A 109 -9.11 -31.75 12.01
C PHE A 109 -10.44 -31.24 11.43
N ILE A 110 -10.55 -29.95 11.12
CA ILE A 110 -11.74 -29.34 10.50
C ILE A 110 -12.02 -29.98 9.13
N MET A 111 -11.02 -30.06 8.25
CA MET A 111 -11.21 -30.65 6.91
C MET A 111 -11.63 -32.14 7.00
N SER A 112 -11.04 -32.90 7.93
CA SER A 112 -11.41 -34.31 8.16
C SER A 112 -12.87 -34.44 8.62
N ASN A 113 -13.28 -33.59 9.56
CA ASN A 113 -14.65 -33.56 10.07
C ASN A 113 -15.64 -33.15 8.98
N LEU A 114 -15.33 -32.12 8.17
CA LEU A 114 -16.16 -31.69 7.05
C LEU A 114 -16.32 -32.77 5.98
N ASN A 115 -15.25 -33.51 5.64
CA ASN A 115 -15.32 -34.63 4.72
C ASN A 115 -16.22 -35.76 5.26
N THR A 116 -16.12 -36.03 6.57
CA THR A 116 -16.99 -37.01 7.23
C THR A 116 -18.45 -36.54 7.22
N LEU A 117 -18.69 -35.27 7.51
CA LEU A 117 -20.02 -34.65 7.49
C LEU A 117 -20.63 -34.69 6.09
N GLN A 118 -19.85 -34.45 5.03
CA GLN A 118 -20.29 -34.59 3.64
C GLN A 118 -20.77 -36.01 3.34
N LYS A 119 -20.06 -37.03 3.83
CA LYS A 119 -20.46 -38.43 3.67
C LYS A 119 -21.77 -38.73 4.41
N PHE A 120 -21.95 -38.18 5.62
CA PHE A 120 -23.19 -38.33 6.38
C PHE A 120 -24.36 -37.63 5.68
N ALA A 121 -24.17 -36.39 5.22
CA ALA A 121 -25.17 -35.64 4.47
C ALA A 121 -25.63 -36.41 3.22
N THR A 122 -24.69 -36.98 2.46
CA THR A 122 -24.99 -37.79 1.27
C THR A 122 -25.81 -39.03 1.62
N ARG A 123 -25.40 -39.78 2.65
CA ARG A 123 -26.14 -40.98 3.11
C ARG A 123 -27.56 -40.64 3.59
N LEU A 124 -27.73 -39.52 4.30
CA LEU A 124 -29.04 -39.05 4.73
C LEU A 124 -29.91 -38.65 3.54
N LYS A 125 -29.35 -37.95 2.55
CA LYS A 125 -30.02 -37.59 1.30
C LYS A 125 -30.54 -38.82 0.56
N ASP A 126 -29.69 -39.82 0.39
CA ASP A 126 -30.01 -41.06 -0.30
C ASP A 126 -31.09 -41.86 0.45
N PHE A 127 -30.99 -41.93 1.78
CA PHE A 127 -31.99 -42.60 2.62
C PHE A 127 -33.37 -41.91 2.54
N ILE A 128 -33.40 -40.59 2.70
CA ILE A 128 -34.64 -39.79 2.61
C ILE A 128 -35.26 -39.94 1.22
N LYS A 129 -34.46 -39.93 0.16
CA LYS A 129 -34.92 -40.15 -1.22
C LYS A 129 -35.52 -41.55 -1.37
N SER A 130 -34.80 -42.60 -0.97
CA SER A 130 -35.28 -43.98 -1.03
C SER A 130 -36.57 -44.20 -0.23
N GLN A 131 -36.72 -43.56 0.93
CA GLN A 131 -37.93 -43.61 1.73
C GLN A 131 -39.10 -42.95 0.98
N THR A 132 -38.86 -41.80 0.36
CA THR A 132 -39.88 -41.06 -0.42
C THR A 132 -40.34 -41.89 -1.61
N ASP A 133 -39.40 -42.40 -2.41
CA ASP A 133 -39.68 -43.23 -3.59
C ASP A 133 -40.46 -44.51 -3.23
N SER A 134 -40.17 -45.11 -2.06
CA SER A 134 -40.85 -46.31 -1.58
C SER A 134 -42.28 -46.02 -1.15
N LEU A 135 -42.50 -44.91 -0.44
CA LEU A 135 -43.83 -44.48 -0.01
C LEU A 135 -44.73 -44.13 -1.19
N GLU A 136 -44.19 -43.46 -2.21
CA GLU A 136 -44.95 -43.13 -3.42
C GLU A 136 -45.40 -44.40 -4.16
N LYS A 137 -44.52 -45.38 -4.35
CA LYS A 137 -44.86 -46.68 -4.97
C LYS A 137 -45.89 -47.48 -4.17
N MET A 138 -45.94 -47.32 -2.85
CA MET A 138 -46.94 -47.99 -2.00
C MET A 138 -48.30 -47.30 -2.08
N ALA A 139 -48.33 -45.96 -2.17
CA ALA A 139 -49.56 -45.19 -2.32
C ALA A 139 -50.30 -45.48 -3.63
N GLU A 140 -49.58 -45.80 -4.70
CA GLU A 140 -50.16 -46.25 -5.97
C GLU A 140 -50.94 -47.58 -5.87
N ARG A 141 -50.69 -48.38 -4.83
CA ARG A 141 -51.26 -49.74 -4.69
C ARG A 141 -52.45 -49.84 -3.74
N LYS A 142 -52.69 -48.86 -2.86
CA LYS A 142 -53.78 -48.87 -1.88
C LYS A 142 -54.25 -47.45 -1.53
N GLU A 143 -55.57 -47.24 -1.53
CA GLU A 143 -56.22 -45.95 -1.25
C GLU A 143 -55.91 -45.41 0.15
N GLU A 144 -55.87 -46.27 1.17
CA GLU A 144 -55.53 -45.93 2.56
C GLU A 144 -54.08 -45.46 2.75
N SER A 145 -53.19 -45.80 1.81
CA SER A 145 -51.79 -45.37 1.81
C SER A 145 -51.60 -43.93 1.30
N GLY A 146 -52.60 -43.37 0.62
CA GLY A 146 -52.58 -41.97 0.14
C GLY A 146 -52.59 -40.95 1.28
N LEU A 147 -53.42 -41.15 2.31
CA LEU A 147 -53.52 -40.25 3.48
C LEU A 147 -52.21 -40.21 4.30
N LEU A 148 -51.54 -41.37 4.43
CA LEU A 148 -50.22 -41.46 5.09
C LEU A 148 -49.14 -40.74 4.28
N LEU A 149 -49.14 -40.88 2.95
CA LEU A 149 -48.21 -40.17 2.07
C LEU A 149 -48.39 -38.65 2.15
N GLU A 150 -49.64 -38.18 2.20
CA GLU A 150 -49.95 -36.76 2.32
C GLU A 150 -49.44 -36.19 3.65
N ARG A 151 -49.66 -36.91 4.76
CA ARG A 151 -49.11 -36.53 6.08
C ARG A 151 -47.58 -36.44 6.07
N VAL A 152 -46.88 -37.39 5.44
CA VAL A 152 -45.42 -37.36 5.32
C VAL A 152 -44.95 -36.20 4.44
N ARG A 153 -45.65 -35.92 3.33
CA ARG A 153 -45.35 -34.77 2.45
C ARG A 153 -45.55 -33.44 3.18
N GLU A 154 -46.62 -33.29 3.95
CA GLU A 154 -46.85 -32.12 4.79
C GLU A 154 -45.75 -31.94 5.84
N GLN A 155 -45.34 -33.02 6.51
CA GLN A 155 -44.23 -32.97 7.47
C GLN A 155 -42.90 -32.60 6.79
N ARG A 156 -42.61 -33.19 5.63
CA ARG A 156 -41.40 -32.86 4.85
C ARG A 156 -41.38 -31.37 4.47
N LYS A 157 -42.53 -30.84 4.05
CA LYS A 157 -42.70 -29.43 3.68
C LYS A 157 -42.61 -28.51 4.90
N SER A 158 -43.27 -28.84 6.01
CA SER A 158 -43.26 -28.02 7.23
C SER A 158 -41.88 -27.96 7.88
N LEU A 159 -41.13 -29.07 7.84
CA LEU A 159 -39.74 -29.14 8.28
C LEU A 159 -38.73 -28.63 7.23
N LYS A 160 -39.19 -28.28 6.03
CA LYS A 160 -38.36 -27.79 4.92
C LYS A 160 -37.18 -28.70 4.58
N ILE A 161 -37.40 -30.02 4.61
CA ILE A 161 -36.32 -31.00 4.44
C ILE A 161 -35.56 -30.82 3.12
N ASP A 162 -36.27 -30.57 2.00
CA ASP A 162 -35.62 -30.38 0.70
C ASP A 162 -34.69 -29.17 0.67
N TYR A 163 -35.09 -28.07 1.33
CA TYR A 163 -34.26 -26.88 1.47
C TYR A 163 -33.02 -27.19 2.32
N ILE A 164 -33.20 -27.83 3.49
CA ILE A 164 -32.08 -28.16 4.39
C ILE A 164 -31.07 -29.08 3.70
N MET A 165 -31.54 -30.09 2.97
CA MET A 165 -30.65 -31.03 2.28
C MET A 165 -29.86 -30.36 1.15
N GLY A 166 -30.48 -29.42 0.42
CA GLY A 166 -29.77 -28.63 -0.59
C GLY A 166 -28.77 -27.64 0.03
N ASP A 167 -29.18 -26.93 1.07
CA ASP A 167 -28.36 -25.91 1.74
C ASP A 167 -27.19 -26.53 2.51
N MET A 168 -27.38 -27.70 3.13
CA MET A 168 -26.33 -28.43 3.83
C MET A 168 -25.14 -28.76 2.92
N GLU A 169 -25.38 -29.15 1.66
CA GLU A 169 -24.29 -29.42 0.70
C GLU A 169 -23.49 -28.15 0.38
N ASN A 170 -24.16 -27.00 0.28
CA ASN A 170 -23.51 -25.72 0.04
C ASN A 170 -22.70 -25.28 1.26
N LEU A 171 -23.27 -25.35 2.47
CA LEU A 171 -22.60 -24.97 3.72
C LEU A 171 -21.33 -25.80 3.97
N ILE A 172 -21.38 -27.12 3.71
CA ILE A 172 -20.22 -27.99 3.86
C ILE A 172 -19.14 -27.63 2.83
N ARG A 173 -19.54 -27.36 1.58
CA ARG A 173 -18.62 -26.97 0.51
C ARG A 173 -17.93 -25.63 0.79
N GLU A 174 -18.69 -24.60 1.13
CA GLU A 174 -18.15 -23.28 1.48
C GLU A 174 -17.20 -23.36 2.69
N SER A 175 -17.55 -24.18 3.69
CA SER A 175 -16.69 -24.42 4.84
C SER A 175 -15.39 -25.13 4.44
N PHE A 176 -15.46 -26.07 3.50
CA PHE A 176 -14.28 -26.78 2.99
C PHE A 176 -13.35 -25.83 2.24
N ASP A 177 -13.90 -24.97 1.38
CA ASP A 177 -13.14 -23.97 0.62
C ASP A 177 -12.46 -22.97 1.56
N GLY A 178 -13.16 -22.53 2.62
CA GLY A 178 -12.59 -21.68 3.66
C GLY A 178 -11.43 -22.34 4.40
N ALA A 179 -11.59 -23.60 4.81
CA ALA A 179 -10.54 -24.36 5.48
C ALA A 179 -9.34 -24.62 4.56
N ALA A 180 -9.58 -24.94 3.29
CA ALA A 180 -8.54 -25.13 2.27
C ALA A 180 -7.75 -23.84 2.05
N ARG A 181 -8.43 -22.69 1.97
CA ARG A 181 -7.79 -21.38 1.87
C ARG A 181 -6.93 -21.06 3.10
N MET A 182 -7.43 -21.35 4.30
CA MET A 182 -6.67 -21.16 5.53
C MET A 182 -5.40 -22.01 5.52
N LYS A 183 -5.50 -23.29 5.11
CA LYS A 183 -4.36 -24.18 4.93
C LYS A 183 -3.34 -23.59 3.96
N GLN A 184 -3.78 -23.07 2.82
CA GLN A 184 -2.90 -22.49 1.80
C GLN A 184 -2.16 -21.26 2.33
N ILE A 185 -2.86 -20.32 2.99
CA ILE A 185 -2.25 -19.12 3.58
C ILE A 185 -1.15 -19.51 4.58
N VAL A 186 -1.40 -20.51 5.41
CA VAL A 186 -0.45 -20.97 6.42
C VAL A 186 0.75 -21.68 5.78
N GLN A 187 0.54 -22.43 4.70
CA GLN A 187 1.62 -23.06 3.92
C GLN A 187 2.48 -22.02 3.18
N ASP A 188 1.85 -20.99 2.62
CA ASP A 188 2.52 -19.86 1.99
C ASP A 188 3.41 -19.14 3.01
N LEU A 189 2.89 -18.90 4.22
CA LEU A 189 3.63 -18.31 5.33
C LEU A 189 4.87 -19.13 5.73
N LYS A 190 4.71 -20.47 5.84
CA LYS A 190 5.80 -21.40 6.18
C LYS A 190 6.87 -21.49 5.08
N SER A 191 6.46 -21.36 3.82
CA SER A 191 7.39 -21.36 2.69
C SER A 191 8.20 -20.07 2.67
N PHE A 192 7.55 -18.95 3.04
CA PHE A 192 8.19 -17.65 3.15
C PHE A 192 9.15 -17.55 4.36
N SER A 193 8.87 -18.24 5.48
CA SER A 193 9.79 -18.25 6.63
C SER A 193 11.11 -18.97 6.38
N ARG A 194 11.23 -19.75 5.30
CA ARG A 194 12.47 -20.43 4.92
C ARG A 194 13.46 -19.54 4.15
N VAL A 195 13.14 -18.26 3.97
CA VAL A 195 14.07 -17.23 3.43
C VAL A 195 15.27 -17.12 4.38
N GLY A 196 16.34 -17.86 4.08
CA GLY A 196 17.54 -17.95 4.92
C GLY A 196 18.28 -19.30 4.82
N GLU A 197 17.62 -20.37 4.36
CA GLU A 197 18.33 -21.61 4.02
C GLU A 197 19.01 -21.43 2.64
N GLU A 198 20.35 -21.47 2.57
CA GLU A 198 21.14 -21.50 1.31
C GLU A 198 21.03 -22.85 0.59
N ARG A 199 19.82 -23.40 0.45
CA ARG A 199 19.59 -24.65 -0.28
C ARG A 199 18.95 -24.36 -1.64
N HIS A 200 19.74 -24.56 -2.70
CA HIS A 200 19.20 -24.65 -4.05
C HIS A 200 18.53 -26.02 -4.24
N VAL A 201 17.20 -26.00 -4.30
CA VAL A 201 16.40 -27.21 -4.52
C VAL A 201 15.59 -27.05 -5.80
N PRO A 202 15.30 -28.15 -6.53
CA PRO A 202 14.34 -28.12 -7.63
C PRO A 202 13.01 -27.54 -7.12
N SER A 203 12.61 -26.41 -7.68
CA SER A 203 11.47 -25.62 -7.22
C SER A 203 10.59 -25.24 -8.39
N ASP A 204 9.29 -25.18 -8.13
CA ASP A 204 8.29 -24.67 -9.07
C ASP A 204 8.18 -23.15 -8.91
N ILE A 205 8.57 -22.41 -9.96
CA ILE A 205 8.55 -20.95 -9.96
C ILE A 205 7.12 -20.41 -9.99
N ASN A 206 6.22 -21.05 -10.75
CA ASN A 206 4.83 -20.62 -10.85
C ASN A 206 4.13 -20.74 -9.47
N ALA A 207 4.39 -21.84 -8.75
CA ALA A 207 3.92 -22.01 -7.38
C ALA A 207 4.47 -20.94 -6.42
N GLY A 208 5.74 -20.56 -6.56
CA GLY A 208 6.35 -19.47 -5.79
C GLY A 208 5.72 -18.10 -6.04
N ILE A 209 5.44 -17.77 -7.30
CA ILE A 209 4.75 -16.54 -7.69
C ILE A 209 3.33 -16.51 -7.11
N GLU A 210 2.58 -17.61 -7.23
CA GLU A 210 1.23 -17.71 -6.67
C GLU A 210 1.20 -17.51 -5.15
N SER A 211 2.10 -18.18 -4.44
CA SER A 211 2.26 -18.02 -2.99
C SER A 211 2.54 -16.56 -2.63
N THR A 212 3.43 -15.91 -3.38
CA THR A 212 3.78 -14.51 -3.17
C THR A 212 2.60 -13.58 -3.41
N VAL A 213 1.86 -13.77 -4.51
CA VAL A 213 0.66 -13.00 -4.84
C VAL A 213 -0.38 -13.12 -3.73
N ASN A 214 -0.63 -14.31 -3.20
CA ASN A 214 -1.58 -14.50 -2.10
C ASN A 214 -1.22 -13.68 -0.86
N ILE A 215 0.08 -13.60 -0.53
CA ILE A 215 0.56 -12.83 0.62
C ILE A 215 0.34 -11.32 0.40
N VAL A 216 0.62 -10.80 -0.80
CA VAL A 216 0.49 -9.36 -1.10
C VAL A 216 -0.89 -8.95 -1.64
N TRP A 217 -1.82 -9.90 -1.80
CA TRP A 217 -3.09 -9.66 -2.50
C TRP A 217 -3.90 -8.52 -1.88
N ASN A 218 -3.88 -8.37 -0.56
CA ASN A 218 -4.59 -7.28 0.11
C ASN A 218 -4.08 -5.88 -0.25
N GLU A 219 -2.79 -5.76 -0.57
CA GLU A 219 -2.17 -4.51 -1.03
C GLU A 219 -2.50 -4.23 -2.50
N LEU A 220 -2.62 -5.29 -3.32
CA LEU A 220 -2.88 -5.20 -4.76
C LEU A 220 -4.37 -4.96 -5.07
N LYS A 221 -5.28 -5.68 -4.41
CA LYS A 221 -6.68 -5.85 -4.85
C LYS A 221 -7.52 -4.56 -4.92
N TYR A 222 -7.09 -3.51 -4.21
CA TYR A 222 -7.77 -2.21 -4.22
C TYR A 222 -7.14 -1.20 -5.18
N LYS A 223 -5.98 -1.53 -5.76
CA LYS A 223 -5.20 -0.61 -6.59
C LYS A 223 -4.99 -1.12 -8.02
N ALA A 224 -4.90 -2.43 -8.22
CA ALA A 224 -4.48 -2.99 -9.51
C ALA A 224 -5.25 -4.25 -9.90
N VAL A 225 -5.49 -4.43 -11.20
CA VAL A 225 -5.93 -5.70 -11.79
C VAL A 225 -4.71 -6.55 -12.12
N LEU A 226 -4.53 -7.65 -11.39
CA LEU A 226 -3.43 -8.60 -11.65
C LEU A 226 -3.81 -9.60 -12.74
N LYS A 227 -3.17 -9.51 -13.91
CA LYS A 227 -3.24 -10.54 -14.97
C LYS A 227 -2.10 -11.54 -14.81
N LYS A 228 -2.42 -12.83 -14.93
CA LYS A 228 -1.49 -13.94 -14.73
C LYS A 228 -1.36 -14.73 -16.03
N GLU A 229 -0.21 -14.59 -16.68
CA GLU A 229 0.10 -15.27 -17.96
C GLU A 229 1.34 -16.12 -17.76
N TYR A 230 1.15 -17.33 -17.22
CA TYR A 230 2.26 -18.25 -16.95
C TYR A 230 2.53 -19.17 -18.14
N GLY A 231 3.81 -19.43 -18.40
CA GLY A 231 4.24 -20.52 -19.26
C GLY A 231 4.41 -21.83 -18.49
N GLU A 232 4.60 -22.92 -19.21
CA GLU A 232 5.08 -24.17 -18.61
C GLU A 232 6.58 -24.06 -18.34
N ILE A 233 6.94 -23.90 -17.06
CA ILE A 233 8.32 -23.75 -16.62
C ILE A 233 8.75 -25.07 -15.94
N PRO A 234 9.85 -25.72 -16.37
CA PRO A 234 10.36 -26.90 -15.69
C PRO A 234 10.84 -26.55 -14.28
N LEU A 235 10.98 -27.56 -13.40
CA LEU A 235 11.53 -27.34 -12.05
C LEU A 235 12.94 -26.72 -12.13
N VAL A 236 13.11 -25.56 -11.51
CA VAL A 236 14.37 -24.81 -11.52
C VAL A 236 15.09 -25.03 -10.20
N ARG A 237 16.40 -25.31 -10.26
CA ARG A 237 17.23 -25.35 -9.04
C ARG A 237 17.54 -23.94 -8.55
N CYS A 238 16.81 -23.48 -7.55
CA CYS A 238 16.95 -22.14 -7.01
C CYS A 238 16.62 -22.09 -5.51
N ASN A 239 16.90 -20.95 -4.89
CA ASN A 239 16.33 -20.62 -3.59
C ASN A 239 14.97 -19.95 -3.80
N ILE A 240 13.89 -20.72 -3.69
CA ILE A 240 12.54 -20.21 -3.95
C ILE A 240 12.13 -19.09 -2.98
N GLY A 241 12.63 -19.12 -1.74
CA GLY A 241 12.37 -18.07 -0.76
C GLY A 241 12.93 -16.72 -1.21
N GLN A 242 14.19 -16.69 -1.65
CA GLN A 242 14.81 -15.46 -2.17
C GLN A 242 14.10 -14.94 -3.42
N LEU A 243 13.70 -15.82 -4.34
CA LEU A 243 12.92 -15.43 -5.51
C LEU A 243 11.54 -14.87 -5.13
N ASN A 244 10.84 -15.50 -4.19
CA ASN A 244 9.57 -15.00 -3.67
C ASN A 244 9.71 -13.60 -3.06
N GLN A 245 10.83 -13.30 -2.39
CA GLN A 245 11.12 -11.96 -1.90
C GLN A 245 11.32 -10.94 -3.03
N VAL A 246 12.00 -11.34 -4.12
CA VAL A 246 12.12 -10.50 -5.32
C VAL A 246 10.75 -10.24 -5.95
N PHE A 247 9.92 -11.27 -6.14
CA PHE A 247 8.58 -11.13 -6.69
C PHE A 247 7.69 -10.22 -5.82
N MET A 248 7.78 -10.36 -4.49
CA MET A 248 7.06 -9.52 -3.54
C MET A 248 7.44 -8.05 -3.72
N ASN A 249 8.74 -7.76 -3.77
CA ASN A 249 9.23 -6.38 -3.93
C ASN A 249 8.76 -5.77 -5.25
N ILE A 250 8.79 -6.53 -6.35
CA ILE A 250 8.31 -6.06 -7.65
C ILE A 250 6.82 -5.73 -7.60
N LEU A 251 5.99 -6.64 -7.05
CA LEU A 251 4.54 -6.46 -6.97
C LEU A 251 4.14 -5.28 -6.08
N VAL A 252 4.77 -5.16 -4.91
CA VAL A 252 4.48 -4.07 -3.96
C VAL A 252 4.93 -2.72 -4.55
N ASN A 253 6.12 -2.65 -5.15
CA ASN A 253 6.60 -1.43 -5.79
C ASN A 253 5.68 -1.00 -6.95
N ALA A 254 5.19 -1.96 -7.75
CA ALA A 254 4.23 -1.68 -8.80
C ALA A 254 2.93 -1.09 -8.22
N ALA A 255 2.39 -1.65 -7.14
CA ALA A 255 1.19 -1.13 -6.50
C ALA A 255 1.39 0.22 -5.81
N HIS A 256 2.59 0.52 -5.32
CA HIS A 256 2.93 1.85 -4.79
C HIS A 256 3.03 2.91 -5.88
N ALA A 257 3.50 2.54 -7.08
CA ALA A 257 3.59 3.44 -8.21
C ALA A 257 2.22 3.80 -8.83
N ILE A 258 1.17 3.03 -8.54
CA ILE A 258 -0.19 3.27 -9.01
C ILE A 258 -0.93 4.21 -8.04
N GLU A 259 -1.23 5.44 -8.46
CA GLU A 259 -1.84 6.47 -7.62
C GLU A 259 -3.33 6.28 -7.33
N LYS A 260 -4.10 5.74 -8.28
CA LYS A 260 -5.56 5.58 -8.16
C LYS A 260 -6.02 4.15 -8.48
N GLN A 261 -5.93 3.74 -9.74
CA GLN A 261 -6.32 2.40 -10.16
C GLN A 261 -5.60 2.02 -11.46
N GLY A 262 -5.14 0.77 -11.56
CA GLY A 262 -4.41 0.22 -12.72
C GLY A 262 -4.84 -1.19 -13.08
#